data_AF-A0A1B8U678-F1
#
_entry.id   AF-A0A1B8U678-F1
#
_cell.length_a   1.000
_cell.length_b   1.000
_cell.length_c   1.000
_cell.angle_alpha   90.00
_cell.angle_beta   90.00
_cell.angle_gamma   90.00
#
_symmetry.space_group_name_H-M   'P 1'
#
loop_
_entity.id
_entity.type
_entity.pdbx_description
1 polymer ?
#
loop_
_entity_poly.entity_id
_entity_poly.type
_entity_poly.pdbx_seq_one_letter_code
_entity_poly.pdbx_strand_id
1 'polypeptide(L)'
;MGFGGSAAAMITSLKNNKRTRVSTFQKMKDFKEGKNIQVSFDKKATPQQLKRIREKLQSENKKKLIRILLISGSILIIVIYLIGFVKF
;
A
#
# COMPACT_ATOMS: atom_id res chain seq x y z
N MET A 1 -7.70 30.82 9.01
CA MET A 1 -6.59 30.49 8.09
C MET A 1 -6.01 31.79 7.56
N GLY A 2 -4.97 32.31 8.21
CA GLY A 2 -4.40 33.63 7.91
C GLY A 2 -3.18 33.56 7.00
N PHE A 3 -2.80 34.71 6.44
CA PHE A 3 -1.64 34.92 5.56
C PHE A 3 -0.34 34.26 6.08
N GLY A 4 -0.12 34.24 7.39
CA GLY A 4 1.05 33.58 8.01
C GLY A 4 1.11 32.06 7.82
N GLY A 5 -0.03 31.37 7.77
CA GLY A 5 -0.07 29.92 7.50
C GLY A 5 0.25 29.60 6.05
N SER A 6 -0.27 30.41 5.11
CA SER A 6 0.01 30.27 3.68
C SER A 6 1.47 30.60 3.35
N ALA A 7 2.05 31.62 3.98
CA ALA A 7 3.47 31.95 3.83
C ALA A 7 4.37 30.86 4.40
N ALA A 8 4.05 30.29 5.57
CA ALA A 8 4.81 29.19 6.16
C ALA A 8 4.77 27.91 5.30
N ALA A 9 3.62 27.60 4.70
CA ALA A 9 3.48 26.50 3.74
C ALA A 9 4.33 26.75 2.49
N MET A 10 4.34 27.98 1.97
CA MET A 10 5.16 28.36 0.81
C MET A 10 6.66 28.21 1.09
N ILE A 11 7.12 28.72 2.25
CA ILE A 11 8.53 28.59 2.67
C ILE A 11 8.92 27.12 2.82
N THR A 12 8.04 26.29 3.36
CA THR A 12 8.28 24.84 3.53
C THR A 12 8.36 24.13 2.17
N SER A 13 7.47 24.46 1.23
CA SER A 13 7.50 23.92 -0.14
C SER A 13 8.77 24.31 -0.88
N LEU A 14 9.19 25.58 -0.79
CA LEU A 14 10.45 26.06 -1.38
C LEU A 14 11.66 25.34 -0.76
N LYS A 15 11.68 25.18 0.56
CA LYS A 15 12.74 24.45 1.27
C LYS A 15 12.82 22.98 0.85
N ASN A 16 11.66 22.33 0.70
CA ASN A 16 11.58 20.93 0.28
C ASN A 16 11.99 20.73 -1.18
N ASN A 17 11.64 21.66 -2.07
CA ASN A 17 12.00 21.62 -3.49
C ASN A 17 13.46 22.00 -3.75
N LYS A 18 14.05 22.90 -2.95
CA LYS A 18 15.49 23.25 -3.02
C LYS A 18 16.40 22.08 -2.62
N ARG A 19 15.87 21.06 -1.95
CA ARG A 19 16.67 19.91 -1.51
C ARG A 19 17.14 19.11 -2.72
N THR A 20 18.46 19.02 -2.90
CA THR A 20 19.10 18.13 -3.87
C THR A 20 18.88 16.66 -3.48
N ARG A 21 17.77 16.08 -3.96
CA ARG A 21 17.50 14.64 -3.83
C ARG A 21 18.04 13.93 -5.06
N VAL A 22 19.03 13.06 -4.86
CA VAL A 22 19.38 12.06 -5.88
C VAL A 22 18.16 11.19 -6.17
N SER A 23 17.82 11.04 -7.45
CA SER A 23 16.67 10.24 -7.88
C SER A 23 16.89 8.77 -7.51
N THR A 24 15.81 8.02 -7.26
CA THR A 24 15.90 6.59 -6.91
C THR A 24 16.62 5.80 -8.00
N PHE A 25 16.39 6.15 -9.27
CA PHE A 25 17.08 5.55 -10.41
C PHE A 25 18.57 5.85 -10.43
N GLN A 26 18.97 7.08 -10.08
CA GLN A 26 20.38 7.46 -10.00
C GLN A 26 21.09 6.78 -8.81
N LYS A 27 20.40 6.58 -7.68
CA LYS A 27 20.93 5.79 -6.55
C LYS A 27 21.19 4.33 -6.92
N MET A 28 20.28 3.72 -7.69
CA MET A 28 20.43 2.33 -8.15
C MET A 28 21.54 2.18 -9.19
N LYS A 29 21.68 3.16 -10.10
CA LYS A 29 22.71 3.16 -11.15
C LYS A 29 24.12 3.42 -10.61
N ASP A 30 24.26 4.34 -9.66
CA ASP A 30 25.57 4.77 -9.15
C ASP A 30 26.02 4.01 -7.90
N PHE A 31 25.29 2.96 -7.46
CA PHE A 31 25.51 2.22 -6.20
C PHE A 31 25.79 3.14 -5.00
N LYS A 32 25.22 4.35 -5.00
CA LYS A 32 25.38 5.29 -3.88
C LYS A 32 24.49 4.81 -2.76
N GLU A 33 25.05 3.99 -1.89
CA GLU A 33 24.42 3.56 -0.64
C GLU A 33 23.98 4.79 0.14
N GLY A 34 22.69 5.12 0.08
CA GLY A 34 22.10 6.03 1.03
C GLY A 34 22.32 5.43 2.42
N LYS A 35 22.82 6.24 3.37
CA LYS A 35 23.10 5.87 4.77
C LYS A 35 22.22 4.70 5.18
N ASN A 36 22.81 3.50 5.19
CA ASN A 36 22.10 2.25 5.44
C ASN A 36 21.64 2.35 6.90
N ILE A 37 20.44 2.88 7.12
CA ILE A 37 19.77 2.77 8.41
C ILE A 37 19.50 1.28 8.49
N GLN A 38 20.44 0.52 9.06
CA GLN A 38 20.21 -0.84 9.48
C GLN A 38 19.05 -0.74 10.45
N VAL A 39 17.85 -0.96 9.93
CA VAL A 39 16.66 -1.20 10.74
C VAL A 39 16.93 -2.57 11.36
N SER A 40 17.73 -2.57 12.43
CA SER A 40 18.00 -3.76 13.20
C SER A 40 16.69 -4.11 13.86
N PHE A 41 15.97 -5.06 13.27
CA PHE A 41 14.81 -5.66 13.90
C PHE A 41 15.34 -6.50 15.06
N ASP A 42 15.49 -5.86 16.21
CA ASP A 42 16.00 -6.45 17.46
C ASP A 42 15.15 -7.67 17.88
N LYS A 43 13.87 -7.67 17.48
CA LYS A 43 12.96 -8.79 17.65
C LYS A 43 12.91 -9.66 16.39
N LYS A 44 13.81 -10.64 16.31
CA LYS A 44 13.66 -11.76 15.38
C LYS A 44 12.46 -12.60 15.81
N ALA A 45 11.38 -12.60 15.03
CA ALA A 45 10.27 -13.50 15.27
C ALA A 45 10.78 -14.95 15.25
N THR A 46 10.54 -15.70 16.33
CA THR A 46 10.91 -17.11 16.40
C THR A 46 10.29 -17.85 15.20
N PRO A 47 10.95 -18.83 14.57
CA PRO A 47 10.39 -19.56 13.42
C PRO A 47 8.98 -20.13 13.68
N GLN A 48 8.68 -20.47 14.94
CA GLN A 48 7.34 -20.88 15.38
C GLN A 48 6.30 -19.76 15.32
N GLN A 49 6.66 -18.52 15.68
CA GLN A 49 5.79 -17.36 15.58
C GLN A 49 5.51 -17.01 14.11
N LEU A 50 6.52 -17.10 13.24
CA LEU A 50 6.36 -16.91 11.79
C LEU A 50 5.42 -17.96 11.18
N LYS A 51 5.54 -19.24 11.57
CA LYS A 51 4.60 -20.29 11.15
C LYS A 51 3.16 -19.99 11.58
N ARG A 52 2.95 -19.62 12.85
CA ARG A 52 1.62 -19.24 13.36
C ARG A 52 1.03 -18.04 12.63
N ILE A 53 1.83 -17.02 12.32
CA ILE A 53 1.39 -15.86 11.54
C ILE A 53 1.02 -16.29 10.12
N ARG A 54 1.84 -17.11 9.48
CA ARG A 54 1.57 -17.62 8.12
C ARG A 54 0.28 -18.43 8.05
N GLU A 55 0.06 -19.33 9.01
CA GLU A 55 -1.15 -20.16 9.10
C GLU A 55 -2.40 -19.31 9.33
N LYS A 56 -2.34 -18.33 10.25
CA LYS A 56 -3.43 -17.36 10.47
C LYS A 56 -3.72 -16.54 9.21
N LEU A 57 -2.69 -16.07 8.52
CA LEU A 57 -2.87 -15.25 7.32
C LEU A 57 -3.46 -16.06 6.17
N GLN A 58 -3.07 -17.33 6.03
CA GLN A 58 -3.64 -18.24 5.03
C GLN A 58 -5.12 -18.55 5.30
N SER A 59 -5.50 -18.78 6.56
CA SER A 59 -6.90 -19.08 6.91
C SER A 59 -7.81 -17.86 6.70
N GLU A 60 -7.36 -16.67 7.10
CA GLU A 60 -8.08 -15.41 6.85
C GLU A 60 -8.21 -15.12 5.35
N ASN A 61 -7.15 -15.31 4.56
CA ASN A 61 -7.21 -15.12 3.12
C ASN A 61 -8.20 -16.09 2.45
N LYS A 62 -8.26 -17.36 2.87
CA LYS A 62 -9.26 -18.31 2.35
C LYS A 62 -10.69 -17.84 2.62
N LYS A 63 -10.98 -17.39 3.85
CA LYS A 63 -12.30 -16.85 4.21
C LYS A 63 -12.64 -15.60 3.40
N LYS A 64 -11.66 -14.70 3.23
CA LYS A 64 -11.81 -13.47 2.45
C LYS A 64 -12.08 -13.78 0.97
N LEU A 65 -11.36 -14.74 0.38
CA LEU A 65 -11.57 -15.17 -1.00
C LEU A 65 -12.98 -15.72 -1.22
N ILE A 66 -13.47 -16.59 -0.33
CA ILE A 66 -14.83 -17.13 -0.41
C ILE A 66 -15.87 -16.00 -0.33
N ARG A 67 -15.69 -15.05 0.61
CA ARG A 67 -16.60 -13.91 0.74
C ARG A 67 -16.61 -13.03 -0.51
N ILE A 68 -15.43 -12.73 -1.07
CA ILE A 68 -15.31 -11.94 -2.31
C ILE A 68 -15.97 -12.68 -3.48
N LEU A 69 -15.78 -14.00 -3.57
CA LEU A 69 -16.36 -14.82 -4.64
C LEU A 69 -17.90 -14.81 -4.58
N LEU A 70 -18.48 -14.93 -3.38
CA LEU A 70 -19.93 -14.85 -3.17
C LEU A 70 -20.49 -13.48 -3.57
N ILE A 71 -19.86 -12.39 -3.12
CA ILE A 71 -20.29 -11.03 -3.45
C ILE A 71 -20.17 -10.78 -4.96
N SER A 72 -19.01 -11.09 -5.54
CA SER A 72 -18.76 -10.93 -6.98
C SER A 72 -19.75 -11.74 -7.81
N GLY A 73 -20.00 -13.00 -7.44
CA GLY A 73 -20.98 -13.86 -8.10
C GLY A 73 -22.40 -13.29 -8.05
N SER A 74 -22.83 -12.78 -6.89
CA SER A 74 -24.15 -12.14 -6.76
C SER A 74 -24.31 -10.91 -7.65
N ILE A 75 -23.28 -10.07 -7.75
CA ILE A 75 -23.28 -8.88 -8.61
C ILE A 75 -23.38 -9.29 -10.09
N LEU A 76 -22.63 -10.32 -10.48
CA LEU A 76 -22.63 -10.83 -11.85
C LEU A 76 -24.03 -11.33 -12.27
N ILE A 77 -24.71 -12.05 -11.38
CA ILE A 77 -26.09 -12.53 -11.62
C ILE A 77 -27.06 -11.34 -11.78
N ILE A 78 -26.95 -10.32 -10.92
CA ILE A 78 -27.80 -9.12 -11.01
C ILE A 78 -27.58 -8.39 -12.34
N VAL A 79 -26.32 -8.25 -12.77
CA VAL A 79 -25.99 -7.59 -14.05
C VAL A 79 -26.55 -8.37 -15.23
N ILE A 80 -26.43 -9.71 -15.24
CA ILE A 80 -27.03 -10.56 -16.28
C ILE A 80 -28.55 -10.39 -16.31
N TYR A 81 -29.20 -10.37 -15.14
CA TYR A 81 -30.64 -10.17 -15.04
C TYR A 81 -31.07 -8.83 -15.60
N LEU A 82 -30.38 -7.74 -15.26
CA LEU A 82 -30.66 -6.40 -15.77
C LEU A 82 -30.47 -6.32 -17.29
N ILE A 83 -29.40 -6.88 -17.84
CA ILE A 83 -29.15 -6.86 -19.29
C ILE A 83 -30.18 -7.71 -20.03
N GLY A 84 -30.51 -8.89 -19.51
CA GLY A 84 -31.50 -9.80 -20.10
C GLY A 84 -32.92 -9.22 -20.06
N PHE A 85 -33.28 -8.54 -18.96
CA PHE A 85 -34.58 -7.90 -18.78
C PHE A 85 -34.71 -6.59 -19.58
N VAL A 86 -33.64 -5.79 -19.68
CA VAL A 86 -33.64 -4.55 -20.50
C VAL A 86 -33.72 -4.83 -22.00
N LYS A 87 -33.36 -6.04 -22.45
CA LYS A 87 -33.50 -6.46 -23.85
C LYS A 87 -34.89 -7.00 -24.22
N PHE A 88 -35.77 -7.21 -23.25
CA PHE A 88 -37.17 -7.62 -23.45
C PHE A 88 -38.10 -6.41 -23.28
#